data_AF-A0A328U476-F1
#
_entry.id   AF-A0A328U476-F1
#
_cell.length_a   1.000
_cell.length_b   1.000
_cell.length_c   1.000
_cell.angle_alpha   90.00
_cell.angle_beta   90.00
_cell.angle_gamma   90.00
#
_symmetry.space_group_name_H-M   'P 1'
#
loop_
_entity.id
_entity.type
_entity.pdbx_description
1 polymer ?
#
loop_
_entity_poly.entity_id
_entity_poly.type
_entity_poly.pdbx_seq_one_letter_code
_entity_poly.pdbx_strand_id
1 'polypeptide(L)'
;MPTTSSIVYANRLCDSETMTTKLIYQVKQNQLSEKELNKLQARCSRELGELRQELNVLLQELRAIADRSAPSSAEPRKSAA
;
A
#
# COMPACT_ATOMS: atom_id res chain seq x y z
N MET A 1 -12.40 19.22 -10.51
CA MET A 1 -12.75 17.88 -9.99
C MET A 1 -11.83 17.60 -8.82
N PRO A 2 -12.29 17.60 -7.56
CA PRO A 2 -11.41 17.26 -6.46
C PRO A 2 -11.20 15.75 -6.45
N THR A 3 -9.99 15.30 -6.78
CA THR A 3 -9.50 13.94 -6.56
C THR A 3 -9.21 13.79 -5.07
N THR A 4 -10.22 13.43 -4.28
CA THR A 4 -9.98 12.84 -2.97
C THR A 4 -9.45 11.43 -3.22
N SER A 5 -8.13 11.28 -3.38
CA SER A 5 -7.49 9.99 -3.18
C SER A 5 -7.79 9.61 -1.74
N SER A 6 -8.80 8.78 -1.58
CA SER A 6 -9.20 8.17 -0.32
C SER A 6 -8.14 7.12 0.01
N ILE A 7 -6.91 7.57 0.31
CA ILE A 7 -6.04 6.79 1.17
C ILE A 7 -6.75 6.86 2.51
N VAL A 8 -7.60 5.89 2.75
CA VAL A 8 -8.27 5.71 4.03
C VAL A 8 -7.14 5.57 5.03
N TYR A 9 -6.91 6.60 5.84
CA TYR A 9 -6.15 6.50 7.07
C TYR A 9 -6.96 5.61 8.02
N ALA A 10 -7.01 4.32 7.70
CA ALA A 10 -7.41 3.29 8.63
C ALA A 10 -6.48 3.43 9.84
N ASN A 11 -6.99 3.26 11.04
CA ASN A 11 -6.19 3.29 12.27
C ASN A 11 -5.31 2.02 12.31
N ARG A 12 -4.26 1.97 11.47
CA ARG A 12 -3.41 0.78 11.29
C ARG A 12 -2.56 0.59 12.52
N LEU A 13 -2.22 -0.66 12.81
CA LEU A 13 -1.25 -0.97 13.87
C LEU A 13 0.09 -0.27 13.59
N CYS A 14 0.51 -0.21 12.33
CA CYS A 14 1.79 0.37 11.93
C CYS A 14 1.87 1.90 12.11
N ASP A 15 0.73 2.60 12.23
CA ASP A 15 0.73 4.07 12.32
C ASP A 15 1.01 4.55 13.76
N SER A 16 0.93 3.66 14.75
CA SER A 16 1.24 3.95 16.14
C SER A 16 2.47 3.16 16.60
N GLU A 17 3.62 3.82 16.57
CA GLU A 17 4.90 3.28 17.08
C GLU A 17 4.78 2.82 18.53
N THR A 18 4.07 3.59 19.37
CA THR A 18 3.78 3.25 20.77
C THR A 18 2.97 1.96 20.88
N MET A 19 1.93 1.78 20.07
CA MET A 19 1.09 0.58 20.09
C MET A 19 1.87 -0.64 19.57
N THR A 20 2.66 -0.46 18.51
CA THR A 20 3.55 -1.49 17.97
C THR A 20 4.57 -1.95 19.01
N THR A 21 5.22 -1.01 19.69
CA THR A 21 6.22 -1.31 20.74
C THR A 21 5.60 -2.08 21.91
N LYS A 22 4.39 -1.67 22.35
CA LYS A 22 3.65 -2.39 23.41
C LYS A 22 3.29 -3.82 23.01
N LEU A 23 2.83 -4.02 21.78
CA LEU A 23 2.49 -5.36 21.27
C LEU A 23 3.74 -6.25 21.17
N ILE A 24 4.86 -5.72 20.67
CA ILE A 24 6.14 -6.45 20.63
C ILE A 24 6.53 -6.89 22.03
N TYR A 25 6.42 -5.99 23.02
CA TYR A 25 6.70 -6.32 24.41
C TYR A 25 5.80 -7.44 24.93
N GLN A 26 4.49 -7.35 24.71
CA GLN A 26 3.52 -8.36 25.15
C GLN A 26 3.77 -9.74 24.52
N VAL A 27 4.11 -9.78 23.23
CA VAL A 27 4.50 -11.02 22.52
C VAL A 27 5.76 -11.61 23.14
N LYS A 28 6.81 -10.81 23.33
CA LYS A 28 8.08 -11.29 23.90
C LYS A 28 7.94 -11.83 25.32
N GLN A 29 7.01 -11.27 26.09
CA GLN A 29 6.73 -11.68 27.47
C GLN A 29 5.67 -12.80 27.58
N ASN A 30 5.23 -13.39 26.46
CA ASN A 30 4.16 -14.40 26.42
C ASN A 30 2.87 -13.94 27.14
N GLN A 31 2.55 -12.64 27.08
CA GLN A 31 1.39 -12.05 27.73
C GLN A 31 0.10 -12.14 26.89
N LEU A 32 0.20 -12.69 25.67
CA LEU A 32 -0.94 -12.92 24.80
C LEU A 32 -1.29 -14.39 24.79
N SER A 33 -2.57 -14.70 24.98
CA SER A 33 -3.09 -16.05 24.75
C SER A 33 -2.98 -16.41 23.26
N GLU A 34 -3.02 -17.71 22.96
CA GLU A 34 -3.01 -18.21 21.57
C GLU A 34 -4.15 -17.61 20.73
N LYS A 35 -5.33 -17.42 21.33
CA LYS A 35 -6.48 -16.77 20.69
C LYS A 35 -6.19 -15.30 20.35
N GLU A 36 -5.48 -14.58 21.20
CA GLU A 36 -5.09 -13.18 20.97
C GLU A 36 -3.98 -13.07 19.92
N LEU A 37 -3.01 -14.00 19.93
CA LEU A 37 -1.99 -14.11 18.90
C LEU A 37 -2.60 -14.38 17.53
N ASN A 38 -3.54 -15.31 17.43
CA ASN A 38 -4.26 -15.61 16.18
C ASN A 38 -5.03 -14.39 15.66
N LYS A 39 -5.70 -13.64 16.54
CA LYS A 39 -6.37 -12.38 16.16
C LYS A 39 -5.39 -11.32 15.69
N LEU A 40 -4.26 -11.16 16.39
CA LEU A 40 -3.21 -10.21 16.03
C LEU A 40 -2.62 -10.57 14.67
N GLN A 41 -2.30 -11.85 14.44
CA GLN A 41 -1.80 -12.34 13.16
C GLN A 41 -2.78 -12.11 12.01
N ALA A 42 -4.07 -12.39 12.22
CA ALA A 42 -5.11 -12.13 11.22
C ALA A 42 -5.21 -10.63 10.88
N ARG A 43 -5.14 -9.76 11.90
CA ARG A 43 -5.15 -8.31 11.71
C ARG A 43 -3.90 -7.82 10.96
N CYS A 44 -2.71 -8.24 11.35
CA CYS A 44 -1.46 -7.88 10.67
C CYS A 44 -1.47 -8.36 9.21
N SER A 45 -1.94 -9.58 8.95
CA SER A 45 -2.02 -10.15 7.59
C SER A 45 -2.97 -9.35 6.70
N ARG A 46 -4.10 -8.92 7.25
CA ARG A 46 -5.05 -8.06 6.56
C ARG A 46 -4.44 -6.69 6.24
N GLU A 47 -3.84 -6.03 7.23
CA GLU A 47 -3.23 -4.70 7.05
C GLU A 47 -2.09 -4.75 6.00
N LEU A 48 -1.27 -5.80 5.99
CA LEU A 48 -0.26 -6.02 4.95
C LEU A 48 -0.88 -6.19 3.56
N GLY A 49 -2.00 -6.91 3.46
CA GLY A 49 -2.75 -7.06 2.20
C GLY A 49 -3.28 -5.72 1.68
N GLU A 50 -3.86 -4.90 2.56
CA GLU A 50 -4.35 -3.57 2.24
C GLU A 50 -3.21 -2.63 1.80
N LEU A 51 -2.09 -2.60 2.53
CA LEU A 51 -0.89 -1.82 2.15
C LEU A 51 -0.33 -2.23 0.77
N ARG A 52 -0.26 -3.55 0.52
CA ARG A 52 0.20 -4.06 -0.78
C ARG A 52 -0.72 -3.63 -1.91
N GLN A 53 -2.04 -3.64 -1.68
CA GLN A 53 -3.01 -3.21 -2.66
C GLN A 53 -2.88 -1.72 -2.96
N GLU A 54 -2.72 -0.88 -1.95
CA GLU A 54 -2.49 0.56 -2.11
C GLU A 54 -1.21 0.86 -2.89
N LEU A 55 -0.11 0.15 -2.56
CA LEU A 55 1.14 0.28 -3.30
C LEU A 55 0.97 -0.11 -4.78
N ASN A 56 0.23 -1.19 -5.06
CA ASN A 56 -0.05 -1.60 -6.43
C ASN A 56 -0.85 -0.55 -7.20
N VAL A 57 -1.83 0.08 -6.56
CA VAL A 57 -2.63 1.17 -7.17
C VAL A 57 -1.73 2.35 -7.50
N LEU A 58 -0.90 2.81 -6.56
CA LEU A 58 0.03 3.92 -6.79
C LEU A 58 1.03 3.60 -7.91
N LEU A 59 1.55 2.37 -7.96
CA LEU A 59 2.44 1.94 -9.05
C LEU A 59 1.72 1.93 -10.41
N GLN A 60 0.45 1.54 -10.45
CA GLN A 60 -0.36 1.58 -11.66
C GLN A 60 -0.59 3.02 -12.13
N GLU A 61 -0.88 3.94 -11.21
CA GLU A 61 -1.01 5.37 -11.51
C GLU A 61 0.30 5.95 -12.07
N LEU A 62 1.44 5.64 -11.46
CA LEU A 62 2.75 6.09 -11.94
C LEU A 62 3.08 5.56 -13.34
N ARG A 63 2.76 4.29 -13.63
CA ARG A 63 2.92 3.72 -14.98
C ARG A 63 2.04 4.44 -16.00
N ALA A 64 0.78 4.70 -15.66
CA ALA A 64 -0.13 5.43 -16.56
C ALA A 64 0.35 6.87 -16.85
N ILE A 65 0.98 7.53 -15.87
CA ILE A 65 1.61 8.86 -16.06
C ILE A 65 2.82 8.75 -16.98
N ALA A 66 3.68 7.74 -16.77
CA ALA A 66 4.86 7.51 -17.60
C ALA A 66 4.47 7.21 -19.07
N ASP A 67 3.46 6.37 -19.29
CA ASP A 67 2.96 6.02 -20.62
C ASP A 67 2.39 7.23 -21.37
N ARG A 68 1.72 8.14 -20.66
CA ARG A 68 1.22 9.41 -21.25
C ARG A 68 2.32 10.42 -21.54
N SER A 69 3.43 10.34 -20.81
CA SER A 69 4.58 11.23 -20.96
C SER A 69 5.58 10.73 -22.00
N ALA A 70 5.42 9.49 -22.48
CA ALA A 70 6.23 8.95 -23.56
C ALA A 70 5.90 9.70 -24.87
N PRO A 71 6.89 10.29 -25.56
CA PRO A 71 6.64 10.92 -26.84
C PRO A 71 6.13 9.85 -27.81
N SER A 72 4.99 10.13 -28.45
CA SER A 72 4.43 9.28 -29.49
C SER A 72 5.48 9.09 -30.59
N SER A 73 6.20 7.98 -30.54
CA SER A 73 7.03 7.50 -31.64
C SER A 73 6.08 6.94 -32.69
N ALA A 74 5.38 7.84 -33.36
CA ALA A 74 4.61 7.58 -34.55
C ALA A 74 4.86 8.74 -35.51
N GLU A 75 6.09 8.80 -36.04
CA GLU A 75 6.34 9.49 -37.31
C GLU A 75 5.52 8.78 -38.40
N PRO A 76 4.85 9.52 -39.30
CA PRO A 76 4.82 9.15 -40.69
C PRO A 76 5.85 10.02 -41.38
N ARG A 77 7.06 9.48 -41.60
CA ARG A 77 8.01 10.05 -42.55
C ARG A 77 7.32 10.06 -43.91
N LYS A 78 6.87 11.23 -44.36
CA LYS A 78 6.45 11.42 -45.75
C LYS A 78 7.65 11.17 -46.65
N SER A 79 7.69 9.99 -47.26
CA SER A 79 8.42 9.78 -48.51
C SER A 79 7.56 10.32 -49.65
N ALA A 80 7.97 11.43 -50.26
CA ALA A 80 7.53 11.89 -51.58
C ALA A 80 8.60 12.90 -52.04
N ALA A 81 9.50 12.52 -52.96
CA ALA A 81 9.35 12.41 -54.42
C ALA A 81 9.86 13.69 -55.09
#